data_AF-A0A6G7C526-F1
#
_entry.id   AF-A0A6G7C526-F1
#
_cell.length_a   1.000
_cell.length_b   1.000
_cell.length_c   1.000
_cell.angle_alpha   90.00
_cell.angle_beta   90.00
_cell.angle_gamma   90.00
#
_symmetry.space_group_name_H-M   'P 1'
#
loop_
_entity.id
_entity.type
_entity.pdbx_description
1 polymer ?
#
loop_
_entity_poly.entity_id
_entity_poly.type
_entity_poly.pdbx_seq_one_letter_code
_entity_poly.pdbx_strand_id
1 'polypeptide(L)'
;MFKNDFLESLTKVHWSVPLIFYVPVVVFFSYKALVWGDVDLLTYIGYFVFGLAFWTVFEYALHRWVFHFHPTSEWGKRIAFIFHGVHHDYPRDRMRLVMPLSASIPLAALVYFGFTLFFSNEFILACFFSGFMVGYLIYDECHYAMHHANFKSGIFKRIKQHHMLHHYSDPEKGFGVSSSLWDEILRSGFEEKEPKKESSTLKEEKA
;
A
#
# COMPACT_ATOMS: atom_id res chain seq x y z
N MET A 1 -18.35 10.82 7.49
CA MET A 1 -18.57 9.35 7.51
C MET A 1 -19.50 8.91 8.63
N PHE A 2 -19.46 9.53 9.80
CA PHE A 2 -20.33 9.23 10.94
C PHE A 2 -21.05 10.51 11.42
N LYS A 3 -22.25 10.35 11.98
CA LYS A 3 -22.98 11.47 12.63
C LYS A 3 -22.42 11.81 14.02
N ASN A 4 -21.61 10.92 14.58
CA ASN A 4 -20.99 11.09 15.88
C ASN A 4 -19.60 11.72 15.69
N ASP A 5 -19.36 12.86 16.33
CA ASP A 5 -18.14 13.65 16.14
C ASP A 5 -16.88 12.90 16.59
N PHE A 6 -16.97 12.08 17.64
CA PHE A 6 -15.86 11.25 18.10
C PHE A 6 -15.50 10.20 17.03
N LEU A 7 -16.48 9.45 16.51
CA LEU A 7 -16.24 8.48 15.44
C LEU A 7 -15.75 9.14 14.15
N GLU A 8 -16.23 10.35 13.83
CA GLU A 8 -15.74 11.10 12.68
C GLU A 8 -14.28 11.55 12.85
N SER A 9 -13.88 11.95 14.05
CA SER A 9 -12.49 12.31 14.34
C SER A 9 -11.53 11.15 14.10
N LEU A 10 -11.94 9.91 14.39
CA LEU A 10 -11.15 8.70 14.15
C LEU A 10 -10.97 8.37 12.66
N THR A 11 -11.75 8.99 11.77
CA THR A 11 -11.61 8.84 10.32
C THR A 11 -10.60 9.81 9.70
N LYS A 12 -10.17 10.84 10.45
CA LYS A 12 -9.24 11.87 9.96
C LYS A 12 -7.86 11.62 10.54
N VAL A 13 -6.92 11.22 9.70
CA VAL A 13 -5.59 10.81 10.12
C VAL A 13 -4.54 11.60 9.35
N HIS A 14 -3.68 12.30 10.10
CA HIS A 14 -2.54 12.98 9.52
C HIS A 14 -1.50 11.94 9.10
N TRP A 15 -0.81 12.16 7.98
CA TRP A 15 0.17 11.22 7.41
C TRP A 15 1.25 10.79 8.42
N SER A 16 1.62 11.65 9.37
CA SER A 16 2.62 11.29 10.39
C SER A 16 2.14 10.31 11.46
N VAL A 17 0.83 10.07 11.58
CA VAL A 17 0.27 9.22 12.66
C VAL A 17 0.71 7.76 12.53
N PRO A 18 0.61 7.10 11.35
CA PRO A 18 1.19 5.78 11.14
C PRO A 18 2.67 5.71 11.53
N LEU A 19 3.48 6.69 11.14
CA LEU A 19 4.91 6.73 11.50
C LEU A 19 5.14 6.79 13.01
N ILE A 20 4.45 7.71 13.70
CA ILE A 20 4.58 7.88 15.15
C ILE A 20 4.20 6.60 15.89
N PHE A 21 3.19 5.87 15.41
CA PHE A 21 2.74 4.65 16.06
C PHE A 21 3.60 3.42 15.71
N TYR A 22 3.84 3.19 14.42
CA TYR A 22 4.44 1.93 13.96
C TYR A 22 5.96 1.93 13.95
N VAL A 23 6.65 3.09 13.92
CA VAL A 23 8.10 3.10 14.10
C VAL A 23 8.50 2.51 15.47
N PRO A 24 7.87 2.90 16.61
CA PRO A 24 8.07 2.21 17.88
C PRO A 24 7.75 0.71 17.85
N VAL A 25 6.72 0.29 17.10
CA VAL A 25 6.38 -1.14 16.94
C VAL A 25 7.51 -1.89 16.22
N VAL A 26 8.04 -1.35 15.13
CA VAL A 26 9.19 -1.93 14.41
C VAL A 26 10.41 -2.01 15.32
N VAL A 27 10.70 -0.94 16.08
CA VAL A 27 11.81 -0.90 17.04
C VAL A 27 11.63 -1.98 18.11
N PHE A 28 10.42 -2.14 18.66
CA PHE A 28 10.11 -3.16 19.64
C PHE A 28 10.36 -4.58 19.10
N PHE A 29 9.85 -4.91 17.91
CA PHE A 29 10.06 -6.24 17.33
C PHE A 29 11.53 -6.49 16.95
N SER A 30 12.23 -5.46 16.51
CA SER A 30 13.67 -5.56 16.23
C SER A 30 14.47 -5.79 17.51
N TYR A 31 14.12 -5.10 18.60
CA TYR A 31 14.69 -5.30 19.93
C TYR A 31 14.38 -6.70 20.47
N LYS A 32 13.12 -7.16 20.34
CA LYS A 32 12.70 -8.52 20.71
C LYS A 32 13.57 -9.57 20.01
N ALA A 33 13.80 -9.42 18.71
CA ALA A 33 14.62 -10.34 17.94
C ALA A 33 16.11 -10.31 18.35
N LEU A 34 16.71 -9.12 18.35
CA LEU A 34 18.17 -8.97 18.48
C LEU A 34 18.65 -9.07 19.94
N VAL A 35 17.87 -8.61 20.91
CA VAL A 35 18.31 -8.48 22.30
C VAL A 35 17.74 -9.60 23.17
N TRP A 36 16.43 -9.89 23.06
CA TRP A 36 15.83 -10.97 23.84
C TRP A 36 16.00 -12.33 23.20
N GLY A 37 15.88 -12.40 21.87
CA GLY A 37 16.05 -13.63 21.10
C GLY A 37 17.49 -13.99 20.78
N ASP A 38 18.43 -13.06 21.00
CA ASP A 38 19.84 -13.17 20.64
C ASP A 38 20.04 -13.68 19.19
N VAL A 39 19.15 -13.25 18.28
CA VAL A 39 19.23 -13.64 16.87
C VAL A 39 20.40 -12.91 16.24
N ASP A 40 21.29 -13.66 15.57
CA ASP A 40 22.44 -13.07 14.92
C ASP A 40 22.03 -12.07 13.82
N LEU A 41 22.89 -11.08 13.59
CA LEU A 41 22.57 -9.96 12.71
C LEU A 41 22.29 -10.40 11.26
N LEU A 42 22.97 -11.44 10.76
CA LEU A 42 22.78 -11.90 9.38
C LEU A 42 21.42 -12.57 9.22
N THR A 43 21.03 -13.42 10.17
CA THR A 43 19.69 -14.02 10.22
C THR A 43 18.62 -12.95 10.35
N TYR A 44 18.81 -11.96 11.24
CA TYR A 44 17.87 -10.84 11.38
C TYR A 44 17.69 -10.09 10.05
N ILE A 45 18.78 -9.69 9.38
CA ILE A 45 18.74 -8.98 8.10
C ILE A 45 18.04 -9.83 7.04
N GLY A 46 18.36 -11.13 6.97
CA GLY A 46 17.75 -12.05 6.01
C GLY A 46 16.22 -12.10 6.14
N TYR A 47 15.72 -12.33 7.37
CA TYR A 47 14.28 -12.38 7.61
C TYR A 47 13.61 -11.00 7.51
N PHE A 48 14.30 -9.93 7.90
CA PHE A 48 13.81 -8.56 7.72
C PHE A 48 13.60 -8.24 6.23
N VAL A 49 14.60 -8.51 5.38
CA VAL A 49 14.48 -8.29 3.93
C VAL A 49 13.39 -9.19 3.34
N PHE A 50 13.27 -10.44 3.82
CA PHE A 50 12.18 -11.31 3.42
C PHE A 50 10.80 -10.73 3.79
N GLY A 51 10.64 -10.20 5.01
CA GLY A 51 9.42 -9.52 5.44
C GLY A 51 9.07 -8.32 4.58
N LEU A 52 10.05 -7.48 4.26
CA LEU A 52 9.88 -6.32 3.40
C LEU A 52 9.50 -6.72 1.96
N ALA A 53 10.14 -7.75 1.42
CA ALA A 53 9.80 -8.27 0.09
C ALA A 53 8.39 -8.89 0.09
N PHE A 54 8.05 -9.65 1.13
CA PHE A 54 6.73 -10.25 1.30
C PHE A 54 5.63 -9.19 1.41
N TRP A 55 5.91 -8.05 2.08
CA TRP A 55 4.98 -6.92 2.11
C TRP A 55 4.58 -6.48 0.70
N THR A 56 5.48 -6.45 -0.28
CA THR A 56 5.12 -6.01 -1.65
C THR A 56 4.09 -6.94 -2.31
N VAL A 57 4.16 -8.25 -2.04
CA VAL A 57 3.16 -9.23 -2.48
C VAL A 57 1.84 -8.97 -1.76
N PHE A 58 1.94 -8.76 -0.44
CA PHE A 58 0.79 -8.56 0.42
C PHE A 58 0.05 -7.25 0.12
N GLU A 59 0.77 -6.18 -0.18
CA GLU A 59 0.24 -4.91 -0.68
C GLU A 59 -0.61 -5.14 -1.93
N TYR A 60 -0.03 -5.78 -2.94
CA TYR A 60 -0.74 -6.06 -4.17
C TYR A 60 -1.99 -6.91 -3.92
N ALA A 61 -1.86 -7.95 -3.09
CA ALA A 61 -2.95 -8.86 -2.76
C ALA A 61 -4.09 -8.17 -2.01
N LEU A 62 -3.75 -7.37 -0.99
CA LEU A 62 -4.73 -6.57 -0.24
C LEU A 62 -5.42 -5.59 -1.17
N HIS A 63 -4.67 -4.84 -1.97
CA HIS A 63 -5.25 -3.82 -2.82
C HIS A 63 -6.21 -4.43 -3.83
N ARG A 64 -5.77 -5.49 -4.53
CA ARG A 64 -6.59 -6.14 -5.56
C ARG A 64 -7.80 -6.90 -5.02
N TRP A 65 -7.62 -7.74 -4.00
CA TRP A 65 -8.65 -8.70 -3.59
C TRP A 65 -9.41 -8.32 -2.32
N VAL A 66 -8.90 -7.38 -1.52
CA VAL A 66 -9.56 -6.93 -0.29
C VAL A 66 -10.12 -5.52 -0.45
N PHE A 67 -9.31 -4.58 -0.92
CA PHE A 67 -9.71 -3.18 -1.03
C PHE A 67 -10.64 -2.92 -2.22
N HIS A 68 -10.44 -3.62 -3.34
CA HIS A 68 -11.36 -3.63 -4.50
C HIS A 68 -12.39 -4.78 -4.45
N PHE A 69 -12.60 -5.38 -3.28
CA PHE A 69 -13.72 -6.31 -3.10
C PHE A 69 -15.04 -5.54 -3.04
N HIS A 70 -16.05 -6.04 -3.76
CA HIS A 70 -17.37 -5.43 -3.86
C HIS A 70 -18.43 -6.26 -3.09
N PRO A 71 -18.53 -6.09 -1.76
CA PRO A 71 -19.47 -6.85 -0.95
C PRO A 71 -20.93 -6.46 -1.24
N THR A 72 -21.83 -7.43 -1.18
CA THR A 72 -23.26 -7.22 -1.42
C THR A 72 -24.03 -6.77 -0.17
N SER A 73 -23.53 -7.11 1.03
CA SER A 73 -24.16 -6.74 2.30
C SER A 73 -23.90 -5.28 2.67
N GLU A 74 -24.89 -4.61 3.27
CA GLU A 74 -24.78 -3.19 3.65
C GLU A 74 -23.65 -2.91 4.65
N TRP A 75 -23.45 -3.83 5.59
CA TRP A 75 -22.33 -3.74 6.54
C TRP A 75 -20.97 -3.94 5.84
N GLY A 76 -20.88 -4.90 4.91
CA GLY A 76 -19.67 -5.14 4.12
C GLY A 76 -19.31 -3.92 3.27
N LYS A 77 -20.28 -3.31 2.59
CA LYS A 77 -20.07 -2.08 1.80
C LYS A 77 -19.50 -0.96 2.65
N ARG A 78 -19.99 -0.82 3.89
CA ARG A 78 -19.49 0.20 4.83
C ARG A 78 -18.04 -0.04 5.23
N ILE A 79 -17.65 -1.29 5.44
CA ILE A 79 -16.24 -1.64 5.73
C ILE A 79 -15.36 -1.37 4.52
N ALA A 80 -15.73 -1.88 3.33
CA ALA A 80 -14.97 -1.63 2.11
C ALA A 80 -14.79 -0.12 1.86
N PHE A 81 -15.84 0.68 2.12
CA PHE A 81 -15.77 2.13 2.04
C PHE A 81 -14.80 2.75 3.05
N ILE A 82 -14.76 2.27 4.31
CA ILE A 82 -13.82 2.77 5.32
C ILE A 82 -12.37 2.43 4.97
N PHE A 83 -12.12 1.21 4.47
CA PHE A 83 -10.77 0.74 4.16
C PHE A 83 -10.18 1.39 2.91
N HIS A 84 -11.00 1.63 1.88
CA HIS A 84 -10.48 2.11 0.61
C HIS A 84 -11.44 2.97 -0.22
N GLY A 85 -12.75 2.70 -0.19
CA GLY A 85 -13.71 3.45 -1.02
C GLY A 85 -13.72 4.96 -0.75
N VAL A 86 -13.54 5.40 0.50
CA VAL A 86 -13.45 6.83 0.85
C VAL A 86 -12.27 7.52 0.16
N HIS A 87 -11.17 6.81 -0.03
CA HIS A 87 -10.00 7.34 -0.71
C HIS A 87 -10.25 7.48 -2.22
N HIS A 88 -10.90 6.50 -2.84
CA HIS A 88 -11.29 6.59 -4.26
C HIS A 88 -12.29 7.71 -4.55
N ASP A 89 -13.25 7.93 -3.66
CA ASP A 89 -14.24 9.01 -3.80
C ASP A 89 -13.62 10.39 -3.55
N TYR A 90 -12.65 10.48 -2.62
CA TYR A 90 -12.04 11.73 -2.19
C TYR A 90 -10.50 11.69 -2.24
N PRO A 91 -9.87 11.47 -3.42
CA PRO A 91 -8.43 11.22 -3.54
C PRO A 91 -7.54 12.44 -3.23
N ARG A 92 -8.16 13.62 -2.99
CA ARG A 92 -7.46 14.85 -2.59
C ARG A 92 -7.60 15.16 -1.09
N ASP A 93 -8.40 14.38 -0.34
CA ASP A 93 -8.56 14.56 1.10
C ASP A 93 -7.33 14.03 1.84
N ARG A 94 -6.48 14.97 2.27
CA ARG A 94 -5.21 14.69 2.98
C ARG A 94 -5.38 13.96 4.30
N MET A 95 -6.59 13.92 4.86
CA MET A 95 -6.83 13.29 6.16
C MET A 95 -7.48 11.92 6.02
N ARG A 96 -7.82 11.47 4.81
CA ARG A 96 -8.52 10.19 4.55
C ARG A 96 -7.83 9.38 3.46
N LEU A 97 -6.50 9.33 3.55
CA LEU A 97 -5.65 8.59 2.63
C LEU A 97 -4.91 7.47 3.36
N VAL A 98 -4.15 7.81 4.39
CA VAL A 98 -3.45 6.81 5.21
C VAL A 98 -4.44 6.00 6.03
N MET A 99 -4.12 4.73 6.27
CA MET A 99 -5.03 3.84 6.98
C MET A 99 -5.18 4.29 8.44
N PRO A 100 -6.41 4.48 8.96
CA PRO A 100 -6.58 4.91 10.33
C PRO A 100 -6.18 3.82 11.33
N LEU A 101 -5.64 4.21 12.49
CA LEU A 101 -5.18 3.26 13.52
C LEU A 101 -6.27 2.29 13.98
N SER A 102 -7.53 2.72 13.97
CA SER A 102 -8.68 1.87 14.29
C SER A 102 -8.89 0.71 13.32
N ALA A 103 -8.41 0.84 12.07
CA ALA A 103 -8.41 -0.23 11.07
C ALA A 103 -7.05 -0.93 11.00
N SER A 104 -5.95 -0.18 11.02
CA SER A 104 -4.61 -0.71 10.82
C SER A 104 -4.13 -1.56 12.00
N ILE A 105 -4.48 -1.22 13.25
CA ILE A 105 -4.05 -1.99 14.43
C ILE A 105 -4.71 -3.38 14.45
N PRO A 106 -6.04 -3.53 14.31
CA PRO A 106 -6.66 -4.85 14.21
C PRO A 106 -6.12 -5.67 13.04
N LEU A 107 -5.89 -5.05 11.88
CA LEU A 107 -5.33 -5.73 10.71
C LEU A 107 -3.90 -6.20 10.98
N ALA A 108 -3.04 -5.35 11.54
CA ALA A 108 -1.67 -5.72 11.89
C ALA A 108 -1.61 -6.85 12.93
N ALA A 109 -2.50 -6.82 13.94
CA ALA A 109 -2.62 -7.90 14.91
C ALA A 109 -3.07 -9.21 14.26
N LEU A 110 -4.10 -9.17 13.41
CA LEU A 110 -4.58 -10.34 12.67
C LEU A 110 -3.46 -10.94 11.81
N VAL A 111 -2.71 -10.11 11.10
CA VAL A 111 -1.58 -10.52 10.26
C VAL A 111 -0.46 -11.14 11.12
N TYR A 112 -0.08 -10.49 12.22
CA TYR A 112 0.95 -11.01 13.14
C TYR A 112 0.59 -12.38 13.69
N PHE A 113 -0.61 -12.54 14.25
CA PHE A 113 -1.08 -13.82 14.79
C PHE A 113 -1.27 -14.85 13.68
N GLY A 114 -1.70 -14.44 12.48
CA GLY A 114 -1.73 -15.31 11.30
C GLY A 114 -0.36 -15.90 10.99
N PHE A 115 0.71 -15.08 11.07
CA PHE A 115 2.06 -15.56 10.83
C PHE A 115 2.61 -16.50 11.91
N THR A 116 2.07 -16.50 13.13
CA THR A 116 2.47 -17.50 14.14
C THR A 116 2.16 -18.94 13.72
N LEU A 117 1.27 -19.15 12.74
CA LEU A 117 0.99 -20.46 12.17
C LEU A 117 2.13 -20.97 11.27
N PHE A 118 2.97 -20.07 10.75
CA PHE A 118 4.05 -20.39 9.82
C PHE A 118 5.45 -20.28 10.47
N PHE A 119 5.56 -19.57 11.58
CA PHE A 119 6.82 -19.36 12.31
C PHE A 119 6.73 -19.96 13.71
N SER A 120 7.42 -21.08 13.93
CA SER A 120 7.48 -21.73 15.24
C SER A 120 8.39 -21.00 16.24
N ASN A 121 9.32 -20.17 15.76
CA ASN A 121 10.21 -19.36 16.60
C ASN A 121 9.73 -17.90 16.57
N GLU A 122 9.27 -17.39 17.73
CA GLU A 122 8.73 -16.05 17.85
C GLU A 122 9.75 -14.92 17.62
N PHE A 123 11.05 -15.18 17.79
CA PHE A 123 12.11 -14.22 17.54
C PHE A 123 12.41 -14.10 16.04
N ILE A 124 12.36 -15.22 15.30
CA ILE A 124 12.45 -15.20 13.84
C ILE A 124 11.22 -14.51 13.24
N LEU A 125 10.02 -14.77 13.79
CA LEU A 125 8.83 -14.01 13.43
C LEU A 125 9.02 -12.52 13.69
N ALA A 126 9.64 -12.13 14.80
CA ALA A 126 9.92 -10.72 15.10
C ALA A 126 10.87 -10.08 14.07
N CYS A 127 11.89 -10.80 13.57
CA CYS A 127 12.74 -10.33 12.47
C CYS A 127 11.90 -10.05 11.21
N PHE A 128 11.11 -11.05 10.79
CA PHE A 128 10.25 -10.95 9.60
C PHE A 128 9.23 -9.83 9.74
N PHE A 129 8.52 -9.78 10.87
CA PHE A 129 7.46 -8.80 11.10
C PHE A 129 8.00 -7.38 11.17
N SER A 130 9.22 -7.17 11.68
CA SER A 130 9.89 -5.86 11.64
C SER A 130 10.04 -5.37 10.19
N GLY A 131 10.55 -6.22 9.29
CA GLY A 131 10.71 -5.87 7.88
C GLY A 131 9.37 -5.69 7.14
N PHE A 132 8.41 -6.55 7.43
CA PHE A 132 7.05 -6.46 6.89
C PHE A 132 6.38 -5.13 7.26
N MET A 133 6.50 -4.70 8.52
CA MET A 133 5.94 -3.43 9.00
C MET A 133 6.66 -2.20 8.43
N VAL A 134 7.97 -2.30 8.17
CA VAL A 134 8.69 -1.25 7.41
C VAL A 134 8.19 -1.18 5.97
N GLY A 135 7.94 -2.32 5.33
CA GLY A 135 7.29 -2.37 4.02
C GLY A 135 5.94 -1.63 4.02
N TYR A 136 5.10 -1.90 5.03
CA TYR A 136 3.83 -1.20 5.23
C TYR A 136 4.00 0.31 5.34
N LEU A 137 4.92 0.78 6.18
CA LEU A 137 5.19 2.22 6.32
C LEU A 137 5.67 2.85 5.01
N ILE A 138 6.56 2.17 4.27
CA ILE A 138 7.00 2.65 2.96
C ILE A 138 5.80 2.76 2.02
N TYR A 139 4.91 1.76 1.98
CA TYR A 139 3.70 1.80 1.17
C TYR A 139 2.80 2.99 1.53
N ASP A 140 2.44 3.14 2.81
CA ASP A 140 1.44 4.12 3.26
C ASP A 140 1.94 5.56 2.99
N GLU A 141 3.24 5.81 3.26
CA GLU A 141 3.87 7.11 3.00
C GLU A 141 4.11 7.36 1.51
N CYS A 142 4.52 6.34 0.73
CA CYS A 142 4.64 6.46 -0.72
C CYS A 142 3.27 6.79 -1.32
N HIS A 143 2.22 6.10 -0.90
CA HIS A 143 0.86 6.33 -1.35
C HIS A 143 0.43 7.77 -1.08
N TYR A 144 0.63 8.26 0.15
CA TYR A 144 0.36 9.66 0.50
C TYR A 144 1.13 10.64 -0.40
N ALA A 145 2.43 10.39 -0.59
CA ALA A 145 3.28 11.22 -1.43
C ALA A 145 2.85 11.19 -2.91
N MET A 146 2.37 10.07 -3.44
CA MET A 146 1.87 9.99 -4.82
C MET A 146 0.68 10.94 -5.05
N HIS A 147 -0.18 11.17 -4.04
CA HIS A 147 -1.28 12.12 -4.13
C HIS A 147 -0.87 13.57 -3.90
N HIS A 148 0.10 13.82 -3.03
CA HIS A 148 0.33 15.18 -2.50
C HIS A 148 1.68 15.81 -2.85
N ALA A 149 2.69 15.01 -3.23
CA ALA A 149 3.99 15.51 -3.68
C ALA A 149 4.06 15.66 -5.20
N ASN A 150 4.99 16.51 -5.68
CA ASN A 150 5.21 16.73 -7.10
C ASN A 150 6.56 16.14 -7.54
N PHE A 151 6.53 14.97 -8.20
CA PHE A 151 7.71 14.30 -8.74
C PHE A 151 7.93 14.69 -10.20
N LYS A 152 9.05 15.38 -10.49
CA LYS A 152 9.34 15.92 -11.83
C LYS A 152 9.95 14.90 -12.80
N SER A 153 10.66 13.90 -12.28
CA SER A 153 11.36 12.87 -13.07
C SER A 153 11.64 11.62 -12.23
N GLY A 154 12.20 10.58 -12.87
CA GLY A 154 12.67 9.37 -12.20
C GLY A 154 11.57 8.38 -11.84
N ILE A 155 11.94 7.42 -10.98
CA ILE A 155 11.08 6.29 -10.61
C ILE A 155 9.79 6.74 -9.90
N PHE A 156 9.86 7.69 -8.99
CA PHE A 156 8.69 8.19 -8.26
C PHE A 156 7.67 8.89 -9.16
N LYS A 157 8.11 9.53 -10.25
CA LYS A 157 7.18 10.07 -11.26
C LYS A 157 6.42 8.94 -11.97
N ARG A 158 7.11 7.86 -12.34
CA ARG A 158 6.49 6.70 -13.00
C ARG A 158 5.49 6.02 -12.08
N ILE A 159 5.88 5.79 -10.82
CA ILE A 159 5.00 5.22 -9.79
C ILE A 159 3.76 6.12 -9.59
N LYS A 160 3.96 7.44 -9.46
CA LYS A 160 2.85 8.39 -9.39
C LYS A 160 1.93 8.28 -10.61
N GLN A 161 2.49 8.27 -11.81
CA GLN A 161 1.68 8.18 -13.04
C GLN A 161 0.87 6.89 -13.09
N HIS A 162 1.47 5.74 -12.74
CA HIS A 162 0.80 4.46 -12.63
C HIS A 162 -0.36 4.52 -11.64
N HIS A 163 -0.13 5.04 -10.42
CA HIS A 163 -1.16 5.18 -9.39
C HIS A 163 -2.27 6.17 -9.78
N MET A 164 -1.94 7.24 -10.51
CA MET A 164 -2.97 8.17 -11.02
C MET A 164 -3.82 7.54 -12.13
N LEU A 165 -3.27 6.63 -12.95
CA LEU A 165 -4.07 5.89 -13.92
C LEU A 165 -5.08 4.96 -13.21
N HIS A 166 -4.70 4.35 -12.10
CA HIS A 166 -5.61 3.57 -11.27
C HIS A 166 -6.80 4.42 -10.78
N HIS A 167 -6.55 5.59 -10.21
CA HIS A 167 -7.63 6.46 -9.72
C HIS A 167 -8.50 7.09 -10.81
N TYR A 168 -7.92 7.48 -11.94
CA TYR A 168 -8.59 8.35 -12.92
C TYR A 168 -8.88 7.71 -14.28
N SER A 169 -8.32 6.53 -14.56
CA SER A 169 -8.53 5.81 -15.82
C SER A 169 -9.31 4.52 -15.60
N ASP A 170 -8.78 3.59 -14.81
CA ASP A 170 -9.42 2.28 -14.58
C ASP A 170 -9.01 1.73 -13.19
N PRO A 171 -9.90 1.79 -12.19
CA PRO A 171 -9.62 1.31 -10.84
C PRO A 171 -9.55 -0.23 -10.73
N GLU A 172 -9.93 -0.97 -11.79
CA GLU A 172 -9.79 -2.43 -11.84
C GLU A 172 -8.41 -2.87 -12.41
N LYS A 173 -7.48 -1.92 -12.56
CA LYS A 173 -6.10 -2.13 -13.04
C LYS A 173 -5.09 -1.34 -12.21
N GLY A 174 -3.83 -1.75 -12.22
CA GLY A 174 -2.74 -1.01 -11.55
C GLY A 174 -2.81 -1.03 -10.03
N PHE A 175 -2.85 -2.22 -9.44
CA PHE A 175 -3.01 -2.42 -7.99
C PHE A 175 -1.71 -2.22 -7.20
N GLY A 176 -0.55 -2.25 -7.85
CA GLY A 176 0.72 -1.95 -7.18
C GLY A 176 0.89 -0.44 -6.97
N VAL A 177 0.96 0.00 -5.70
CA VAL A 177 1.12 1.41 -5.35
C VAL A 177 2.60 1.77 -5.17
N SER A 178 3.37 0.91 -4.51
CA SER A 178 4.82 1.09 -4.31
C SER A 178 5.62 0.77 -5.57
N SER A 179 5.14 -0.15 -6.41
CA SER A 179 5.73 -0.52 -7.70
C SER A 179 4.72 -1.22 -8.62
N SER A 180 4.91 -1.15 -9.95
CA SER A 180 4.12 -1.88 -10.94
C SER A 180 4.51 -3.36 -11.10
N LEU A 181 5.50 -3.85 -10.34
CA LEU A 181 6.11 -5.17 -10.53
C LEU A 181 5.07 -6.30 -10.56
N TRP A 182 4.17 -6.33 -9.57
CA TRP A 182 3.14 -7.37 -9.46
C TRP A 182 2.04 -7.21 -10.51
N ASP A 183 1.76 -5.98 -10.97
CA ASP A 183 0.86 -5.73 -12.08
C ASP A 183 1.41 -6.28 -13.40
N GLU A 184 2.72 -6.19 -13.62
CA GLU A 184 3.39 -6.74 -14.80
C GLU A 184 3.42 -8.27 -14.76
N ILE A 185 3.79 -8.85 -13.61
CA ILE A 185 3.83 -10.31 -13.41
C ILE A 185 2.44 -10.93 -13.58
N LEU A 186 1.39 -10.31 -13.02
CA LEU A 186 0.03 -10.84 -13.01
C LEU A 186 -0.88 -10.24 -14.09
N ARG A 187 -0.30 -9.43 -15.00
CA ARG A 187 -0.95 -8.81 -16.15
C ARG A 187 -2.23 -8.04 -15.79
N SER A 188 -2.15 -7.23 -14.74
CA SER A 188 -3.19 -6.28 -14.31
C SER A 188 -2.82 -4.82 -14.57
N GLY A 189 -1.74 -4.56 -15.31
CA GLY A 189 -1.33 -3.22 -15.71
C GLY A 189 -2.20 -2.59 -16.80
N PHE A 190 -1.90 -1.33 -17.12
CA PHE A 190 -2.56 -0.60 -18.21
C PHE A 190 -1.98 -1.02 -19.57
N GLU A 191 -2.81 -1.07 -20.60
CA GLU A 191 -2.32 -1.29 -21.97
C GLU A 191 -1.49 -0.08 -22.41
N GLU A 192 -0.29 -0.32 -22.94
CA GLU A 192 0.46 0.72 -23.62
C GLU A 192 -0.35 1.16 -24.84
N LYS A 193 -0.75 2.45 -24.87
CA LYS A 193 -1.28 3.03 -26.11
C LYS A 193 -0.18 2.97 -27.15
N GLU A 194 -0.38 2.20 -28.23
CA GLU A 194 0.53 2.26 -29.37
C GLU A 194 0.74 3.73 -29.77
N PRO A 195 1.99 4.16 -30.02
CA PRO A 195 2.22 5.51 -30.52
C PRO A 195 1.43 5.65 -31.82
N LYS A 196 0.51 6.63 -31.85
CA LYS A 196 -0.22 6.97 -33.07
C LYS A 196 0.80 7.14 -34.18
N LYS A 197 0.80 6.22 -35.16
CA LYS A 197 1.49 6.44 -36.43
C LYS A 197 0.92 7.74 -36.99
N GLU A 198 1.73 8.78 -37.06
CA GLU A 198 1.36 10.01 -37.77
C GLU A 198 0.99 9.59 -39.20
N SER A 199 -0.28 9.78 -39.54
CA SER A 199 -0.77 9.60 -40.91
C SER A 199 -0.04 10.61 -41.77
N SER A 200 0.98 10.16 -42.51
CA SER A 200 1.63 10.94 -43.56
C SER A 200 0.69 11.08 -44.75
N THR A 201 -0.37 11.85 -44.59
CA THR A 201 -1.22 12.29 -45.68
C THR A 201 -1.39 13.78 -45.51
N LEU A 202 -0.59 14.54 -46.25
CA LEU A 202 -0.87 15.86 -46.81
C LEU A 202 0.46 16.44 -47.32
N LYS A 203 0.75 16.23 -48.61
CA LYS A 203 1.39 17.18 -49.55
C LYS A 203 1.80 16.47 -50.85
N GLU A 204 0.82 16.15 -51.68
CA GLU A 204 1.02 16.12 -53.14
C GLU A 204 -0.21 16.76 -53.79
N GLU A 205 -0.30 18.08 -53.68
CA GLU A 205 -1.05 18.89 -54.63
C GLU A 205 -0.31 20.22 -54.73
N LYS A 206 0.61 20.29 -55.70
CA LYS A 206 1.08 21.46 -56.45
C LYS A 206 2.42 21.15 -57.12
N ALA A 207 2.34 20.70 -58.38
CA ALA A 207 3.25 21.09 -59.45
C ALA A 207 2.50 20.91 -60.77
#